data_AF-A0A8S3GI61-F1
#
_entry.id   AF-A0A8S3GI61-F1
#
_cell.length_a   1.000
_cell.length_b   1.000
_cell.length_c   1.000
_cell.angle_alpha   90.00
_cell.angle_beta   90.00
_cell.angle_gamma   90.00
#
_symmetry.space_group_name_H-M   'P 1'
#
loop_
_entity.id
_entity.type
_entity.pdbx_description
1 polymer ?
#
loop_
_entity_poly.entity_id
_entity_poly.type
_entity_poly.pdbx_seq_one_letter_code
_entity_poly.pdbx_strand_id
1 'polypeptide(L)'
;MGDASMSKGLLLLYVLGAYIVMTLAVVIGFAGQFFYWIFIDLCGFRNRNANRKLTSANNKKDNEYYSLIIGSGYSGLGMAIKLKELGTDNFIVIERHGHVGGTWYANTYPGCAC
;
A
#
# COMPACT_ATOMS: atom_id res chain seq x y z
N MET A 1 -34.97 -30.32 -29.22
CA MET A 1 -34.79 -28.94 -28.74
C MET A 1 -35.91 -28.67 -27.74
N GLY A 2 -35.72 -29.10 -26.49
CA GLY A 2 -36.77 -29.10 -25.47
C GLY A 2 -36.84 -27.77 -24.73
N ASP A 3 -37.88 -27.01 -25.02
CA ASP A 3 -38.72 -26.20 -24.13
C ASP A 3 -38.02 -25.40 -23.02
N ALA A 4 -37.70 -24.14 -23.34
CA ALA A 4 -37.34 -23.09 -22.39
C ALA A 4 -38.56 -22.59 -21.57
N SER A 5 -39.36 -23.51 -21.01
CA SER A 5 -40.41 -23.20 -20.03
C SER A 5 -39.85 -23.50 -18.64
N MET A 6 -38.93 -22.65 -18.19
CA MET A 6 -38.43 -22.73 -16.82
C MET A 6 -39.59 -22.35 -15.89
N SER A 7 -40.07 -23.31 -15.09
CA SER A 7 -41.19 -23.08 -14.19
C SER A 7 -40.88 -21.89 -13.27
N LYS A 8 -41.88 -21.02 -13.04
CA LYS A 8 -41.72 -19.80 -12.21
C LYS A 8 -41.10 -20.10 -10.83
N GLY A 9 -41.33 -21.30 -10.29
CA GLY A 9 -40.74 -21.75 -9.02
C GLY A 9 -39.23 -22.00 -9.12
N LEU A 10 -38.75 -22.53 -10.25
CA LEU A 10 -37.32 -22.73 -10.48
C LEU A 10 -36.61 -21.37 -10.67
N LEU A 11 -37.24 -20.42 -11.37
CA LEU A 11 -36.71 -19.06 -11.49
C LEU A 11 -36.63 -18.34 -10.13
N LEU A 12 -37.63 -18.53 -9.27
CA LEU A 12 -37.64 -17.96 -7.92
C LEU A 12 -36.51 -18.51 -7.03
N LEU A 13 -36.25 -19.83 -7.11
CA LEU A 13 -35.14 -20.47 -6.40
C LEU A 13 -33.77 -19.95 -6.88
N TYR A 14 -33.60 -19.76 -8.19
CA TYR A 14 -32.36 -19.20 -8.74
C TYR A 14 -32.15 -17.74 -8.31
N VAL A 15 -33.20 -16.91 -8.33
CA VAL A 15 -33.11 -15.51 -7.91
C VAL A 15 -32.82 -15.39 -6.41
N LEU A 16 -33.47 -16.20 -5.57
CA LEU A 16 -33.19 -16.25 -4.14
C LEU A 16 -31.76 -16.75 -3.86
N GLY A 17 -31.31 -17.78 -4.56
CA GLY A 17 -29.93 -18.29 -4.44
C GLY A 17 -28.89 -17.23 -4.82
N ALA A 18 -29.09 -16.54 -5.95
CA ALA A 18 -28.21 -15.46 -6.38
C ALA A 18 -28.19 -14.29 -5.37
N TYR A 19 -29.34 -13.93 -4.78
CA TYR A 19 -29.43 -12.90 -3.76
C TYR A 19 -28.68 -13.28 -2.47
N ILE A 20 -28.78 -14.53 -2.03
CA ILE A 20 -28.05 -15.04 -0.86
C ILE A 20 -26.53 -15.00 -1.11
N VAL A 21 -26.07 -15.45 -2.28
CA VAL A 21 -24.64 -15.42 -2.62
C VAL A 21 -24.11 -13.97 -2.66
N MET A 22 -24.88 -13.05 -3.23
CA MET A 22 -24.49 -11.63 -3.28
C MET A 22 -24.42 -11.00 -1.88
N THR A 23 -25.40 -11.27 -1.01
CA THR A 23 -25.41 -10.74 0.36
C THR A 23 -24.27 -11.31 1.20
N LEU A 24 -23.96 -12.61 1.08
CA LEU A 24 -22.80 -13.21 1.75
C LEU A 24 -21.48 -12.62 1.26
N ALA A 25 -21.32 -12.42 -0.05
CA ALA A 25 -20.11 -11.80 -0.61
C ALA A 25 -19.89 -10.37 -0.07
N VAL A 26 -20.97 -9.59 0.03
CA VAL A 26 -20.93 -8.23 0.58
C VAL A 26 -20.56 -8.25 2.07
N VAL A 27 -21.21 -9.09 2.88
CA VAL A 27 -20.94 -9.17 4.32
C VAL A 27 -19.52 -9.64 4.61
N ILE A 28 -19.02 -10.66 3.89
CA ILE A 28 -17.65 -11.14 4.03
C ILE A 28 -16.64 -10.07 3.60
N GLY A 29 -16.91 -9.33 2.52
CA GLY A 29 -16.07 -8.21 2.09
C GLY A 29 -15.99 -7.10 3.13
N PHE A 30 -17.11 -6.70 3.72
CA PHE A 30 -17.15 -5.70 4.79
C PHE A 30 -16.47 -6.17 6.08
N ALA A 31 -16.69 -7.43 6.47
CA ALA A 31 -16.02 -8.02 7.62
C ALA A 31 -14.49 -8.11 7.40
N GLY A 32 -14.07 -8.54 6.21
CA GLY A 32 -12.65 -8.60 5.83
C GLY A 32 -11.97 -7.23 5.92
N GLN A 33 -12.65 -6.18 5.45
CA GLN A 33 -12.14 -4.81 5.58
C GLN A 33 -11.97 -4.38 7.04
N PHE A 34 -12.93 -4.73 7.91
CA PHE A 34 -12.85 -4.44 9.34
C PHE A 34 -11.71 -5.20 10.03
N PHE A 35 -11.56 -6.51 9.75
CA PHE A 35 -10.47 -7.33 10.30
C PHE A 35 -9.10 -6.88 9.80
N TYR A 36 -9.00 -6.43 8.55
CA TYR A 36 -7.76 -5.87 8.00
C TYR A 36 -7.30 -4.62 8.77
N TRP A 37 -8.23 -3.73 9.15
CA TRP A 37 -7.93 -2.57 9.98
C TRP A 37 -7.48 -2.93 11.39
N ILE A 38 -8.15 -3.89 12.02
CA ILE A 38 -7.75 -4.40 13.35
C ILE A 38 -6.37 -5.06 13.28
N PHE A 39 -6.08 -5.81 12.22
CA PHE A 39 -4.79 -6.45 12.01
C PHE A 39 -3.68 -5.41 11.85
N ILE A 40 -3.89 -4.35 11.07
CA ILE A 40 -2.94 -3.23 10.95
C ILE A 40 -2.65 -2.58 12.30
N ASP A 41 -3.65 -2.47 13.18
CA ASP A 41 -3.48 -1.97 14.54
C ASP A 41 -2.74 -2.94 15.45
N LEU A 42 -3.12 -4.22 15.45
CA LEU A 42 -2.49 -5.26 16.27
C LEU A 42 -1.03 -5.50 15.89
N CYS A 43 -0.73 -5.52 14.58
CA CYS A 43 0.64 -5.62 14.09
C CYS A 43 1.42 -4.31 14.24
N GLY A 44 0.78 -3.22 14.68
CA GLY A 44 1.44 -1.96 14.97
C GLY A 44 1.99 -1.25 13.73
N PHE A 45 1.36 -1.45 12.57
CA PHE A 45 1.69 -0.76 11.31
C PHE A 45 1.15 0.69 11.30
N ARG A 46 0.23 1.01 12.22
CA ARG A 46 -0.20 2.39 12.49
C ARG A 46 0.95 3.19 13.13
N ASN A 47 1.27 4.34 12.56
CA ASN A 47 2.37 5.20 13.00
C ASN A 47 2.23 5.63 14.47
N ARG A 48 3.03 5.03 15.36
CA ARG A 48 3.09 5.36 16.80
C ARG A 48 3.97 6.55 17.17
N ASN A 49 4.67 7.17 16.20
CA ASN A 49 5.82 8.02 16.47
C ASN A 49 5.55 9.54 16.45
N ALA A 50 4.29 9.99 16.45
CA ALA A 50 3.96 11.41 16.52
C ALA A 50 4.39 12.10 17.84
N ASN A 51 4.74 11.34 18.89
CA ASN A 51 5.02 11.87 20.24
C ASN A 51 6.44 11.61 20.76
N ARG A 52 7.42 11.25 19.91
CA ARG A 52 8.80 10.98 20.35
C ARG A 52 9.68 12.24 20.37
N LYS A 53 9.15 13.37 20.84
CA LYS A 53 9.96 14.53 21.24
C LYS A 53 10.04 14.56 22.77
N LEU A 54 11.27 14.62 23.29
CA LEU A 54 11.70 15.17 24.60
C LEU A 54 12.62 14.30 25.48
N THR A 55 13.26 13.25 24.96
CA THR A 55 14.38 12.62 25.71
C THR A 55 15.49 12.15 24.78
N SER A 56 16.47 13.02 24.56
CA SER A 56 17.88 12.67 24.81
C SER A 56 18.75 13.90 24.52
N ALA A 57 19.22 14.52 25.60
CA ALA A 57 20.36 15.41 25.52
C ALA A 57 21.64 14.56 25.37
N ASN A 58 22.59 15.09 24.59
CA ASN A 58 24.04 14.83 24.62
C ASN A 58 24.65 13.77 23.66
N ASN A 59 25.25 14.32 22.60
CA ASN A 59 26.54 13.96 21.97
C ASN A 59 26.66 12.65 21.15
N LYS A 60 26.36 12.77 19.86
CA LYS A 60 27.24 12.47 18.72
C LYS A 60 26.66 13.25 17.52
N LYS A 61 27.44 13.51 16.45
CA LYS A 61 26.86 13.99 15.17
C LYS A 61 26.05 12.83 14.58
N ASP A 62 24.91 12.58 15.19
CA ASP A 62 23.90 11.70 14.68
C ASP A 62 23.34 12.52 13.52
N ASN A 63 23.63 12.12 12.29
CA ASN A 63 22.80 12.57 11.18
C ASN A 63 21.43 11.90 11.40
N GLU A 64 20.69 12.42 12.36
CA GLU A 64 19.44 11.87 12.85
C GLU A 64 18.39 12.26 11.83
N TYR A 65 18.31 11.48 10.75
CA TYR A 65 17.31 11.71 9.72
C TYR A 65 15.92 11.35 10.27
N TYR A 66 14.95 12.25 10.13
CA TYR A 66 13.56 11.97 10.49
C TYR A 66 12.90 11.00 9.51
N SER A 67 13.47 10.84 8.31
CA SER A 67 12.92 9.98 7.27
C SER A 67 14.03 9.29 6.49
N LEU A 68 13.84 7.99 6.25
CA LEU A 68 14.72 7.14 5.45
C LEU A 68 13.95 6.70 4.22
N ILE A 69 14.44 7.07 3.04
CA ILE A 69 13.89 6.64 1.75
C ILE A 69 14.79 5.53 1.22
N ILE A 70 14.22 4.35 0.97
CA ILE A 70 14.94 3.19 0.42
C ILE A 70 14.61 3.06 -1.06
N GLY A 71 15.63 3.23 -1.90
CA GLY A 71 15.54 3.25 -3.36
C GLY A 71 15.49 4.68 -3.92
N SER A 72 16.28 4.90 -4.98
CA SER A 72 16.41 6.16 -5.72
C SER A 72 15.83 6.06 -7.14
N GLY A 73 14.79 5.25 -7.30
CA GLY A 73 13.95 5.23 -8.50
C GLY A 73 13.01 6.44 -8.56
N TYR A 74 12.12 6.44 -9.55
CA TYR A 74 11.17 7.53 -9.79
C TYR A 74 10.30 7.85 -8.56
N SER A 75 9.82 6.82 -7.86
CA SER A 75 9.02 6.97 -6.64
C SER A 75 9.82 7.51 -5.46
N GLY A 76 11.05 7.04 -5.26
CA GLY A 76 11.93 7.49 -4.17
C GLY A 76 12.37 8.96 -4.35
N LEU A 77 12.73 9.33 -5.58
CA LEU A 77 13.04 10.72 -5.91
C LEU A 77 11.80 11.62 -5.80
N GLY A 78 10.63 11.15 -6.26
CA GLY A 78 9.37 11.87 -6.09
C GLY A 78 9.04 12.12 -4.61
N MET A 79 9.26 11.14 -3.75
CA MET A 79 9.08 11.29 -2.31
C MET A 79 10.06 12.31 -1.72
N ALA A 80 11.34 12.26 -2.10
CA ALA A 80 12.34 13.23 -1.66
C ALA A 80 11.98 14.66 -2.08
N ILE A 81 11.51 14.86 -3.32
CA ILE A 81 11.02 16.16 -3.81
C ILE A 81 9.83 16.62 -2.97
N LYS A 82 8.86 15.74 -2.71
CA LYS A 82 7.67 16.11 -1.94
C LYS A 82 7.98 16.47 -0.50
N LEU A 83 8.90 15.74 0.15
CA LEU A 83 9.37 16.07 1.50
C LEU A 83 10.03 17.45 1.52
N LYS A 84 10.86 17.76 0.51
CA LYS A 84 11.50 19.06 0.36
C LYS A 84 10.48 20.19 0.14
N GLU A 85 9.46 19.96 -0.69
CA GLU A 85 8.35 20.93 -0.88
C GLU A 85 7.56 21.19 0.41
N LEU A 86 7.46 20.18 1.28
CA LEU A 86 6.81 20.30 2.59
C LEU A 86 7.73 20.88 3.67
N GLY A 87 8.93 21.34 3.32
CA GLY A 87 9.92 21.89 4.26
C GLY A 87 10.53 20.84 5.19
N THR A 88 10.42 19.56 4.84
CA THR A 88 11.02 18.44 5.56
C THR A 88 12.31 18.03 4.87
N ASP A 89 13.42 18.67 5.24
CA ASP A 89 14.70 18.47 4.56
C ASP A 89 15.62 17.45 5.25
N ASN A 90 15.23 17.00 6.44
CA ASN A 90 16.03 16.09 7.26
C ASN A 90 15.72 14.62 6.93
N PHE A 91 16.12 14.20 5.73
CA PHE A 91 15.97 12.83 5.26
C PHE A 91 17.21 12.35 4.50
N ILE A 92 17.33 11.04 4.37
CA ILE A 92 18.35 10.40 3.55
C ILE A 92 17.70 9.44 2.56
N VAL A 93 18.21 9.43 1.33
CA VAL A 93 17.84 8.45 0.30
C VAL A 93 19.00 7.47 0.15
N ILE A 94 18.74 6.19 0.32
CA ILE A 94 19.73 5.12 0.15
C ILE A 94 19.39 4.30 -1.09
N GLU A 95 20.41 3.94 -1.86
CA GLU A 95 20.28 3.12 -3.07
C GLU A 95 21.32 2.00 -3.01
N ARG A 96 20.93 0.81 -3.47
CA ARG A 96 21.82 -0.35 -3.57
C ARG A 96 22.72 -0.25 -4.81
N HIS A 97 22.19 0.29 -5.89
CA HIS A 97 22.92 0.54 -7.13
C HIS A 97 23.91 1.71 -7.00
N GLY A 98 24.93 1.75 -7.85
CA GLY A 98 25.93 2.83 -7.85
C GLY A 98 25.42 4.19 -8.35
N HIS A 99 24.22 4.22 -8.95
CA HIS A 99 23.60 5.43 -9.49
C HIS A 99 22.08 5.40 -9.30
N VAL A 100 21.46 6.57 -9.45
CA VAL A 100 20.00 6.76 -9.39
C VAL A 100 19.29 6.19 -10.62
N GLY A 101 18.01 5.85 -10.46
CA GLY A 101 17.15 5.40 -11.57
C GLY A 101 16.36 4.12 -11.29
N GLY A 102 16.72 3.36 -10.24
CA GLY A 102 16.02 2.14 -9.85
C GLY A 102 15.90 1.16 -11.03
N THR A 103 14.67 0.75 -11.36
CA THR A 103 14.39 -0.15 -12.49
C THR A 103 15.02 0.29 -13.82
N TRP A 104 15.05 1.60 -14.08
CA TRP A 104 15.60 2.16 -15.32
C TRP A 104 17.13 2.09 -15.38
N TYR A 105 17.78 2.16 -14.22
CA TYR A 105 19.22 1.97 -14.12
C TYR A 105 19.61 0.48 -14.12
N ALA A 106 18.81 -0.36 -13.46
CA ALA A 106 19.08 -1.78 -13.34
C ALA A 106 18.87 -2.55 -14.65
N ASN A 107 18.02 -2.05 -15.56
CA ASN A 107 17.68 -2.72 -16.80
C ASN A 107 18.19 -1.95 -18.01
N THR A 108 19.22 -2.48 -18.66
CA THR A 108 19.73 -1.95 -19.94
C THR A 108 19.85 -3.11 -20.91
N TYR A 109 18.80 -3.31 -21.70
CA TYR A 109 18.78 -4.30 -22.78
C TYR A 109 18.13 -3.70 -24.03
N PRO A 110 18.49 -4.18 -25.24
CA PRO A 110 17.91 -3.65 -26.48
C PRO A 110 16.38 -3.77 -26.47
N GLY A 111 15.68 -2.64 -26.65
CA GLY A 111 14.22 -2.59 -26.63
C GLY A 111 13.59 -2.26 -25.27
N CYS A 112 14.37 -1.93 -24.24
CA CYS A 112 13.82 -1.38 -23.00
C CYS A 112 13.09 -0.04 -23.26
N ALA A 113 11.82 0.04 -22.89
CA ALA A 113 10.96 1.21 -23.07
C ALA A 113 9.99 1.35 -21.88
N CYS A 114 9.31 2.50 -21.82
CA CYS A 114 8.37 2.91 -20.78
C CYS A 114 6.92 2.92 -21.23
#